data_AF-A0A3P7LSI0-F1
#
_entry.id   AF-A0A3P7LSI0-F1
#
_cell.length_a   1.000
_cell.length_b   1.000
_cell.length_c   1.000
_cell.angle_alpha   90.00
_cell.angle_beta   90.00
_cell.angle_gamma   90.00
#
_symmetry.space_group_name_H-M   'P 1'
#
loop_
_entity.id
_entity.type
_entity.pdbx_description
1 polymer ?
#
loop_
_entity_poly.entity_id
_entity_poly.type
_entity_poly.pdbx_seq_one_letter_code
_entity_poly.pdbx_strand_id
1 'polypeptide(L)'
;MMNGNNGYGYRHGTNAQLLHQMQSNALHQQARVLRNFVPIPLPFYDWHKTVLEPMELPPIMSGVKTPCKQTFTFLLPREYFLNWSSNNTLLPRYEMQLRFFQVPENYASQELPDDFPLNCVARVEEQHVNLPALIPTNKPNVEPKRPSRPVDITQYCLNVRDYSRPMRLMVEWTGDKRTWAVAIYLVYRVTSEILRDRATGAAKSSDGNNERPNHRQEESVTRNLIRARLGGGNDDEIAMDQLKISLLCPVSFQ
;
A
#
# COMPACT_ATOMS: atom_id res chain seq x y z
N MET A 1 -21.24 -55.95 51.41
CA MET A 1 -21.52 -54.72 52.18
C MET A 1 -20.82 -53.56 51.48
N MET A 2 -21.60 -52.52 51.16
CA MET A 2 -21.26 -51.21 50.57
C MET A 2 -20.19 -50.48 51.41
N ASN A 3 -19.35 -49.53 50.97
CA ASN A 3 -19.45 -48.32 50.13
C ASN A 3 -18.01 -48.05 49.62
N GLY A 4 -17.68 -47.46 48.46
CA GLY A 4 -18.30 -46.34 47.76
C GLY A 4 -17.52 -45.04 48.04
N ASN A 5 -16.54 -44.66 47.21
CA ASN A 5 -16.29 -43.24 46.94
C ASN A 5 -15.62 -42.98 45.59
N ASN A 6 -16.23 -42.07 44.84
CA ASN A 6 -15.93 -41.65 43.48
C ASN A 6 -14.77 -40.65 43.42
N GLY A 7 -14.04 -40.66 42.30
CA GLY A 7 -13.05 -39.63 41.98
C GLY A 7 -12.65 -39.65 40.51
N TYR A 8 -13.61 -39.40 39.62
CA TYR A 8 -13.34 -39.15 38.19
C TYR A 8 -12.66 -37.79 38.03
N GLY A 9 -11.33 -37.77 37.98
CA GLY A 9 -10.53 -36.61 37.57
C GLY A 9 -10.21 -36.69 36.09
N TYR A 10 -11.05 -36.10 35.24
CA TYR A 10 -10.73 -35.87 33.83
C TYR A 10 -9.50 -34.95 33.72
N ARG A 11 -8.35 -35.52 33.32
CA ARG A 11 -7.16 -34.78 32.86
C ARG A 11 -7.44 -34.19 31.46
N HIS A 12 -8.26 -33.15 31.38
CA HIS A 12 -8.36 -32.27 30.22
C HIS A 12 -7.68 -30.94 30.55
N GLY A 13 -6.37 -30.86 30.35
CA GLY A 13 -5.63 -29.60 30.62
C GLY A 13 -4.33 -29.45 29.84
N THR A 14 -3.70 -30.53 29.42
CA THR A 14 -2.37 -30.46 28.79
C THR A 14 -2.42 -30.25 27.27
N ASN A 15 -3.38 -30.85 26.56
CA ASN A 15 -3.45 -30.75 25.09
C ASN A 15 -3.85 -29.35 24.59
N ALA A 16 -4.75 -28.65 25.30
CA ALA A 16 -5.16 -27.30 24.92
C ALA A 16 -4.03 -26.28 25.15
N GLN A 17 -3.26 -26.45 26.23
CA GLN A 17 -2.09 -25.60 26.51
C GLN A 17 -0.94 -25.89 25.54
N LEU A 18 -0.70 -27.15 25.18
CA LEU A 18 0.28 -27.52 24.15
C LEU A 18 -0.11 -27.01 22.76
N LEU A 19 -1.39 -27.08 22.37
CA LEU A 19 -1.86 -26.48 21.11
C LEU A 19 -1.73 -24.96 21.11
N HIS A 20 -2.06 -24.29 22.22
CA HIS A 20 -1.87 -22.84 22.34
C HIS A 20 -0.39 -22.45 22.34
N GLN A 21 0.48 -23.26 22.93
CA GLN A 21 1.93 -23.05 22.99
C GLN A 21 2.62 -23.39 21.65
N MET A 22 2.12 -24.38 20.90
CA MET A 22 2.58 -24.67 19.54
C MET A 22 2.07 -23.65 18.52
N GLN A 23 0.87 -23.08 18.73
CA GLN A 23 0.36 -21.97 17.93
C GLN A 23 1.07 -20.65 18.23
N SER A 24 1.48 -20.40 19.48
CA SER A 24 2.28 -19.22 19.83
C SER A 24 3.74 -19.32 19.39
N ASN A 25 4.31 -20.54 19.29
CA ASN A 25 5.67 -20.75 18.79
C ASN A 25 5.81 -20.65 17.27
N ALA A 26 4.72 -20.76 16.49
CA ALA A 26 4.75 -20.51 15.05
C ALA A 26 4.92 -19.01 14.69
N LEU A 27 4.78 -18.10 15.67
CA LEU A 27 4.76 -16.64 15.49
C LEU A 27 6.08 -15.93 15.83
N HIS A 28 7.16 -16.67 16.10
CA HIS A 28 8.52 -16.12 16.23
C HIS A 28 9.40 -16.44 15.01
N GLN A 29 8.80 -16.54 13.82
CA GLN A 29 9.59 -16.55 12.60
C GLN A 29 10.18 -15.15 12.40
N GLN A 30 11.50 -15.04 12.34
CA GLN A 30 12.16 -13.77 12.01
C GLN A 30 11.60 -13.29 10.68
N ALA A 31 11.09 -12.06 10.65
CA ALA A 31 10.53 -11.48 9.44
C ALA A 31 11.61 -11.42 8.36
N ARG A 32 11.25 -11.89 7.16
CA ARG A 32 12.16 -12.00 6.03
C ARG A 32 12.07 -10.74 5.15
N VAL A 33 13.22 -10.25 4.70
CA VAL A 33 13.27 -9.21 3.64
C VAL A 33 12.97 -9.84 2.29
N LEU A 34 12.03 -9.28 1.54
CA LEU A 34 11.69 -9.69 0.17
C LEU A 34 12.66 -9.06 -0.83
N ARG A 35 13.37 -9.90 -1.60
CA ARG A 35 14.34 -9.46 -2.60
C ARG A 35 13.67 -9.28 -3.95
N ASN A 36 14.21 -8.41 -4.80
CA ASN A 36 13.66 -8.10 -6.12
C ASN A 36 12.18 -7.65 -6.06
N PHE A 37 11.81 -7.05 -4.93
CA PHE A 37 10.49 -6.48 -4.69
C PHE A 37 10.40 -5.11 -5.35
N VAL A 38 9.40 -4.91 -6.21
CA VAL A 38 9.22 -3.66 -6.97
C VAL A 38 7.81 -3.12 -6.65
N PRO A 39 7.66 -2.11 -5.79
CA PRO A 39 6.36 -1.46 -5.62
C PRO A 39 6.03 -0.58 -6.82
N ILE A 40 4.75 -0.48 -7.19
CA ILE A 40 4.30 0.48 -8.19
C ILE A 40 4.69 1.91 -7.74
N PRO A 41 5.39 2.69 -8.59
CA PRO A 41 5.66 4.10 -8.35
C PRO A 41 4.35 4.89 -8.29
N LEU A 42 4.26 5.84 -7.36
CA LEU A 42 3.07 6.67 -7.21
C LEU A 42 3.33 8.07 -7.79
N PRO A 43 2.56 8.56 -8.78
CA PRO A 43 2.88 9.80 -9.49
C PRO A 43 3.02 11.06 -8.62
N PHE A 44 2.30 11.12 -7.50
CA PHE A 44 2.32 12.25 -6.56
C PHE A 44 3.42 12.16 -5.50
N TYR A 45 4.26 11.13 -5.54
CA TYR A 45 5.24 10.84 -4.51
C TYR A 45 6.59 10.52 -5.14
N ASP A 46 7.52 11.45 -5.05
CA ASP A 46 8.89 11.19 -5.45
C ASP A 46 9.55 10.32 -4.38
N TRP A 47 10.18 9.23 -4.79
CA TRP A 47 10.87 8.32 -3.88
C TRP A 47 12.22 8.90 -3.48
N HIS A 48 12.49 9.01 -2.17
CA HIS A 48 13.79 9.45 -1.67
C HIS A 48 14.57 8.32 -1.00
N LYS A 49 13.95 7.52 -0.14
CA LYS A 49 14.67 6.51 0.65
C LYS A 49 13.77 5.36 1.11
N THR A 50 14.31 4.15 1.10
CA THR A 50 13.73 3.01 1.83
C THR A 50 14.13 3.10 3.31
N VAL A 51 13.13 3.22 4.19
CA VAL A 51 13.32 3.36 5.64
C VAL A 51 13.11 2.03 6.37
N LEU A 52 12.15 1.24 5.90
CA LEU A 52 11.99 -0.17 6.24
C LEU A 52 11.91 -0.93 4.92
N GLU A 53 12.83 -1.87 4.72
CA GLU A 53 12.81 -2.78 3.58
C GLU A 53 11.48 -3.53 3.49
N PRO A 54 11.06 -4.02 2.31
CA PRO A 54 9.86 -4.84 2.17
C PRO A 54 9.96 -6.11 3.02
N MET A 55 9.29 -6.11 4.17
CA MET A 55 9.29 -7.22 5.12
C MET A 55 8.09 -8.11 4.88
N GLU A 56 8.33 -9.42 4.79
CA GLU A 56 7.31 -10.45 4.64
C GLU A 56 6.45 -10.57 5.90
N LEU A 57 5.14 -10.62 5.69
CA LEU A 57 4.13 -11.07 6.63
C LEU A 57 3.69 -12.47 6.17
N PRO A 58 4.11 -13.54 6.89
CA PRO A 58 4.06 -14.89 6.35
C PRO A 58 2.63 -15.41 6.20
N PRO A 59 2.40 -16.31 5.24
CA PRO A 59 1.13 -17.00 5.07
C PRO A 59 0.92 -18.08 6.14
N ILE A 60 -0.35 -18.38 6.42
CA ILE A 60 -0.78 -19.49 7.27
C ILE A 60 -1.07 -20.71 6.39
N MET A 61 -0.16 -21.68 6.39
CA MET A 61 -0.20 -22.87 5.52
C MET A 61 -1.45 -23.74 5.70
N SER A 62 -2.02 -23.79 6.90
CA SER A 62 -3.28 -24.51 7.13
C SER A 62 -4.48 -23.88 6.40
N GLY A 63 -4.35 -22.62 5.97
CA GLY A 63 -5.43 -21.82 5.37
C GLY A 63 -6.52 -21.41 6.36
N VAL A 64 -6.40 -21.79 7.63
CA VAL A 64 -7.28 -21.32 8.70
C VAL A 64 -6.97 -19.85 8.95
N LYS A 65 -8.00 -19.00 8.96
CA LYS A 65 -7.84 -17.60 9.30
C LYS A 65 -7.39 -17.47 10.75
N THR A 66 -6.23 -16.86 10.97
CA THR A 66 -5.61 -16.78 12.30
C THR A 66 -5.15 -15.35 12.56
N PRO A 67 -5.42 -14.77 13.75
CA PRO A 67 -4.81 -13.50 14.13
C PRO A 67 -3.28 -13.63 14.20
N CYS A 68 -2.60 -12.75 13.47
CA CYS A 68 -1.14 -12.70 13.36
C CYS A 68 -0.64 -11.33 13.82
N LYS A 69 0.60 -11.31 14.30
CA LYS A 69 1.25 -10.11 14.81
C LYS A 69 2.74 -10.17 14.55
N GLN A 70 3.30 -9.08 14.04
CA GLN A 70 4.74 -8.93 13.82
C GLN A 70 5.18 -7.53 14.25
N THR A 71 6.39 -7.46 14.79
CA THR A 71 7.03 -6.19 15.18
C THR A 71 8.31 -5.99 14.37
N PHE A 72 8.51 -4.76 13.92
CA PHE A 72 9.64 -4.29 13.13
C PHE A 72 10.26 -3.08 13.81
N THR A 73 11.52 -2.81 13.49
CA THR A 73 12.20 -1.58 13.88
C THR A 73 12.74 -0.85 12.67
N PHE A 74 12.73 0.48 12.71
CA PHE A 74 13.25 1.34 11.66
C PHE A 74 13.89 2.60 12.24
N LEU A 75 14.81 3.22 11.51
CA LEU A 75 15.50 4.44 11.93
C LEU A 75 14.99 5.65 11.16
N LEU A 76 14.80 6.77 11.86
CA LEU A 76 14.39 8.01 11.21
C LEU A 76 15.57 8.64 10.45
N PRO A 77 15.39 9.04 9.18
CA PRO A 77 16.41 9.76 8.42
C PRO A 77 16.51 11.21 8.90
N ARG A 78 17.35 11.44 9.90
CA ARG A 78 17.49 12.69 10.69
C ARG A 78 17.56 13.96 9.84
N GLU A 79 18.25 13.91 8.72
CA GLU A 79 18.47 15.03 7.81
C GLU A 79 17.17 15.65 7.27
N TYR A 80 16.09 14.87 7.19
CA TYR A 80 14.77 15.35 6.77
C TYR A 80 13.87 15.74 7.95
N PHE A 81 14.09 15.14 9.11
CA PHE A 81 13.19 15.23 10.27
C PHE A 81 13.39 16.49 11.12
N LEU A 82 14.59 17.08 11.13
CA LEU A 82 14.87 18.30 11.90
C LEU A 82 13.93 19.47 11.54
N ASN A 83 13.43 19.49 10.31
CA ASN A 83 12.56 20.54 9.79
C ASN A 83 11.08 20.11 9.71
N TRP A 84 10.72 18.92 10.18
CA TRP A 84 9.33 18.48 10.19
C TRP A 84 8.57 19.14 11.32
N SER A 85 7.46 19.78 10.97
CA SER A 85 6.50 20.32 11.91
C SER A 85 5.17 19.63 11.69
N SER A 86 4.48 19.25 12.78
CA SER A 86 3.12 18.71 12.73
C SER A 86 2.13 19.66 12.04
N ASN A 87 2.46 20.95 11.97
CA ASN A 87 1.64 21.99 11.35
C ASN A 87 1.91 22.14 9.84
N ASN A 88 2.93 21.46 9.30
CA ASN A 88 3.26 21.55 7.88
C ASN A 88 2.35 20.66 7.03
N THR A 89 1.11 21.11 6.84
CA THR A 89 0.08 20.43 6.05
C THR A 89 0.05 20.89 4.60
N LEU A 90 0.87 21.87 4.23
CA LEU A 90 0.97 22.38 2.87
C LEU A 90 1.80 21.42 2.00
N LEU A 91 1.49 21.42 0.71
CA LEU A 91 2.26 20.71 -0.30
C LEU A 91 3.10 21.74 -1.10
N PRO A 92 4.26 21.35 -1.62
CA PRO A 92 4.89 20.02 -1.52
C PRO A 92 5.65 19.81 -0.20
N ARG A 93 5.79 18.55 0.26
CA ARG A 93 6.49 18.22 1.51
C ARG A 93 7.05 16.81 1.53
N TYR A 94 7.95 16.55 2.47
CA TYR A 94 8.37 15.18 2.78
C TYR A 94 7.34 14.48 3.67
N GLU A 95 7.12 13.18 3.43
CA GLU A 95 6.26 12.31 4.22
C GLU A 95 6.94 10.96 4.48
N MET A 96 6.64 10.36 5.63
CA MET A 96 6.94 8.95 5.91
C MET A 96 5.75 8.10 5.48
N GLN A 97 5.95 7.22 4.52
CA GLN A 97 4.89 6.47 3.87
C GLN A 97 4.95 4.99 4.23
N LEU A 98 3.96 4.52 4.99
CA LEU A 98 3.73 3.10 5.25
C LEU A 98 2.92 2.49 4.10
N ARG A 99 3.42 1.41 3.52
CA ARG A 99 2.78 0.69 2.41
C ARG A 99 2.66 -0.80 2.71
N PHE A 100 1.60 -1.40 2.20
CA PHE A 100 1.31 -2.82 2.30
C PHE A 100 1.07 -3.40 0.92
N PHE A 101 1.39 -4.67 0.72
CA PHE A 101 1.29 -5.32 -0.58
C PHE A 101 0.88 -6.78 -0.42
N GLN A 102 0.02 -7.28 -1.30
CA GLN A 102 -0.14 -8.71 -1.48
C GLN A 102 1.03 -9.23 -2.32
N VAL A 103 1.65 -10.34 -1.91
CA VAL A 103 2.84 -10.91 -2.57
C VAL A 103 2.48 -12.23 -3.26
N PRO A 104 2.40 -12.26 -4.60
CA PRO A 104 2.26 -13.50 -5.37
C PRO A 104 3.52 -14.38 -5.30
N GLU A 105 3.40 -15.68 -5.59
CA GLU A 105 4.56 -16.61 -5.57
C GLU A 105 5.69 -16.18 -6.53
N ASN A 106 5.34 -15.64 -7.70
CA ASN A 106 6.29 -15.24 -8.76
C ASN A 106 6.49 -13.73 -8.86
N TYR A 107 6.49 -13.02 -7.73
CA TYR A 107 6.53 -11.54 -7.70
C TYR A 107 7.83 -10.89 -8.20
N ALA A 108 8.92 -11.64 -8.33
CA ALA A 108 10.24 -11.06 -8.57
C ALA A 108 10.26 -10.20 -9.85
N SER A 109 10.67 -8.94 -9.71
CA SER A 109 10.68 -7.93 -10.80
C SER A 109 9.30 -7.52 -11.34
N GLN A 110 8.20 -7.96 -10.71
CA GLN A 110 6.85 -7.50 -11.02
C GLN A 110 6.52 -6.26 -10.17
N GLU A 111 5.92 -5.24 -10.79
CA GLU A 111 5.39 -4.10 -10.05
C GLU A 111 4.16 -4.51 -9.23
N LEU A 112 4.20 -4.23 -7.92
CA LEU A 112 3.14 -4.60 -6.98
C LEU A 112 2.34 -3.37 -6.53
N PRO A 113 1.00 -3.38 -6.68
CA PRO A 113 0.14 -2.32 -6.16
C PRO A 113 0.02 -2.40 -4.64
N ASP A 114 -0.32 -1.26 -4.01
CA ASP A 114 -0.70 -1.25 -2.60
C ASP A 114 -1.93 -2.16 -2.37
N ASP A 115 -1.91 -2.96 -1.32
CA ASP A 115 -3.08 -3.70 -0.84
C ASP A 115 -2.93 -4.04 0.65
N PHE A 116 -4.05 -4.07 1.38
CA PHE A 116 -4.04 -4.29 2.82
C PHE A 116 -4.33 -5.74 3.19
N PRO A 117 -3.58 -6.32 4.15
CA PRO A 117 -3.98 -7.56 4.79
C PRO A 117 -5.38 -7.48 5.41
N LEU A 118 -6.07 -8.62 5.51
CA LEU A 118 -7.38 -8.68 6.15
C LEU A 118 -7.28 -8.25 7.63
N ASN A 119 -8.22 -7.42 8.09
CA ASN A 119 -8.24 -6.87 9.45
C ASN A 119 -6.91 -6.23 9.90
N CYS A 120 -6.17 -5.62 8.96
CA CYS A 120 -4.91 -4.98 9.26
C CYS A 120 -5.07 -3.84 10.28
N VAL A 121 -4.16 -3.82 11.26
CA VAL A 121 -3.93 -2.76 12.24
C VAL A 121 -2.43 -2.48 12.29
N ALA A 122 -2.06 -1.21 12.30
CA ALA A 122 -0.67 -0.78 12.47
C ALA A 122 -0.55 0.15 13.68
N ARG A 123 0.54 0.00 14.42
CA ARG A 123 0.93 0.92 15.51
C ARG A 123 2.38 1.34 15.32
N VAL A 124 2.64 2.64 15.44
CA VAL A 124 4.00 3.18 15.54
C VAL A 124 4.21 3.54 17.00
N GLU A 125 5.25 2.97 17.61
CA GLU A 125 5.46 2.93 19.07
C GLU A 125 4.26 2.31 19.82
N GLU A 126 3.42 3.14 20.40
CA GLU A 126 2.21 2.78 21.13
C GLU A 126 0.95 3.38 20.47
N GLN A 127 1.12 4.24 19.45
CA GLN A 127 0.03 4.98 18.84
C GLN A 127 -0.55 4.21 17.65
N HIS A 128 -1.88 4.11 17.63
CA HIS A 128 -2.62 3.54 16.50
C HIS A 128 -2.52 4.42 15.25
N VAL A 129 -2.10 3.81 14.14
CA VAL A 129 -2.06 4.46 12.83
C VAL A 129 -3.46 4.49 12.24
N ASN A 130 -3.87 5.66 11.75
CA ASN A 130 -5.16 5.85 11.08
C ASN A 130 -5.13 5.28 9.65
N LEU A 131 -5.56 4.03 9.49
CA LEU A 131 -5.66 3.37 8.18
C LEU A 131 -6.93 3.80 7.41
N PRO A 132 -6.94 3.73 6.06
CA PRO A 132 -8.10 4.07 5.23
C PRO A 132 -9.35 3.29 5.64
N ALA A 133 -10.51 3.94 5.77
CA ALA A 133 -11.75 3.27 6.17
C ALA A 133 -12.13 2.12 5.23
N LEU A 134 -12.79 1.08 5.76
CA LEU A 134 -13.30 -0.03 4.96
C LEU A 134 -14.40 0.46 4.01
N ILE A 135 -14.40 -0.05 2.78
CA ILE A 135 -15.46 0.21 1.81
C ILE A 135 -16.71 -0.56 2.25
N PRO A 136 -17.86 0.12 2.43
CA PRO A 136 -19.12 -0.55 2.73
C PRO A 136 -19.48 -1.54 1.62
N THR A 137 -19.89 -2.75 1.99
CA THR A 137 -20.34 -3.78 1.03
C THR A 137 -21.70 -4.31 1.44
N ASN A 138 -22.62 -4.35 0.48
CA ASN A 138 -23.94 -4.97 0.64
C ASN A 138 -23.95 -6.43 0.12
N LYS A 139 -22.82 -6.93 -0.39
CA LYS A 139 -22.72 -8.29 -0.93
C LYS A 139 -22.46 -9.28 0.21
N PRO A 140 -23.30 -10.30 0.41
CA PRO A 140 -23.08 -11.31 1.43
C PRO A 140 -21.77 -12.06 1.15
N ASN A 141 -21.03 -12.40 2.22
CA ASN A 141 -19.76 -13.13 2.19
C ASN A 141 -18.59 -12.42 1.49
N VAL A 142 -18.73 -11.16 1.08
CA VAL A 142 -17.60 -10.35 0.60
C VAL A 142 -16.92 -9.70 1.80
N GLU A 143 -15.64 -10.00 1.98
CA GLU A 143 -14.83 -9.36 3.01
C GLU A 143 -14.72 -7.86 2.75
N PRO A 144 -14.96 -7.01 3.77
CA PRO A 144 -14.71 -5.58 3.66
C PRO A 144 -13.24 -5.33 3.30
N LYS A 145 -13.01 -4.57 2.23
CA LYS A 145 -11.67 -4.16 1.80
C LYS A 145 -11.43 -2.69 2.12
N ARG A 146 -10.19 -2.35 2.49
CA ARG A 146 -9.75 -0.95 2.55
C ARG A 146 -9.38 -0.50 1.12
N PRO A 147 -9.56 0.79 0.77
CA PRO A 147 -8.99 1.33 -0.45
C PRO A 147 -7.47 1.15 -0.45
N SER A 148 -6.95 0.50 -1.51
CA SER A 148 -5.53 0.32 -1.78
C SER A 148 -4.82 1.66 -1.97
N ARG A 149 -4.14 2.17 -0.93
CA ARG A 149 -3.37 3.40 -0.99
C ARG A 149 -2.31 3.44 0.12
N PRO A 150 -1.21 4.19 -0.06
CA PRO A 150 -0.24 4.44 0.99
C PRO A 150 -0.84 5.14 2.21
N VAL A 151 -0.17 5.03 3.35
CA VAL A 151 -0.53 5.70 4.61
C VAL A 151 0.58 6.63 5.06
N ASP A 152 0.27 7.91 5.22
CA ASP A 152 1.18 8.88 5.84
C ASP A 152 1.27 8.63 7.35
N ILE A 153 2.46 8.24 7.80
CA ILE A 153 2.77 8.00 9.21
C ILE A 153 3.65 9.07 9.84
N THR A 154 3.91 10.18 9.14
CA THR A 154 4.81 11.27 9.57
C THR A 154 4.52 11.74 10.99
N GLN A 155 3.25 12.03 11.30
CA GLN A 155 2.82 12.54 12.62
C GLN A 155 3.15 11.60 13.78
N TYR A 156 3.23 10.28 13.54
CA TYR A 156 3.55 9.29 14.56
C TYR A 156 5.06 9.20 14.83
N CYS A 157 5.87 9.83 13.98
CA CYS A 157 7.33 9.85 14.07
C CYS A 157 7.90 11.16 14.63
N LEU A 158 7.07 12.16 14.95
CA LEU A 158 7.53 13.49 15.39
C LEU A 158 7.81 13.58 16.89
N ASN A 159 7.13 12.78 17.71
CA ASN A 159 7.23 12.87 19.17
C ASN A 159 8.40 12.05 19.75
N VAL A 160 9.48 11.91 18.98
CA VAL A 160 10.65 11.10 19.38
C VAL A 160 11.66 11.98 20.11
N ARG A 161 11.97 11.63 21.37
CA ARG A 161 12.93 12.38 22.20
C ARG A 161 14.38 12.24 21.72
N ASP A 162 14.71 11.12 21.10
CA ASP A 162 16.03 10.84 20.54
C ASP A 162 15.92 10.16 19.18
N TYR A 163 16.24 10.90 18.13
CA TYR A 163 16.25 10.42 16.74
C TYR A 163 17.35 9.36 16.47
N SER A 164 18.17 8.97 17.45
CA SER A 164 19.15 7.88 17.34
C SER A 164 18.49 6.52 17.53
N ARG A 165 17.38 6.52 18.28
CA ARG A 165 16.73 5.31 18.72
C ARG A 165 15.88 4.75 17.58
N PRO A 166 15.97 3.44 17.28
CA PRO A 166 15.03 2.78 16.39
C PRO A 166 13.60 2.94 16.90
N MET A 167 12.71 3.31 15.99
CA MET A 167 11.29 3.31 16.21
C MET A 167 10.71 1.91 15.98
N ARG A 168 9.61 1.59 16.67
CA ARG A 168 8.90 0.31 16.57
C ARG A 168 7.66 0.44 15.70
N LEU A 169 7.55 -0.37 14.66
CA LEU A 169 6.30 -0.62 13.93
C LEU A 169 5.74 -1.98 14.36
N MET A 170 4.49 -2.01 14.79
CA MET A 170 3.75 -3.25 15.05
C MET A 170 2.62 -3.38 14.04
N VAL A 171 2.53 -4.54 13.40
CA VAL A 171 1.46 -4.89 12.45
C VAL A 171 0.72 -6.10 12.98
N GLU A 172 -0.61 -5.99 13.04
CA GLU A 172 -1.54 -7.07 13.35
C GLU A 172 -2.45 -7.29 12.14
N TRP A 173 -2.70 -8.53 11.76
CA TRP A 173 -3.57 -8.88 10.63
C TRP A 173 -4.22 -10.24 10.85
N THR A 174 -5.23 -10.57 10.05
CA THR A 174 -5.73 -11.94 9.93
C THR A 174 -4.95 -12.65 8.84
N GLY A 175 -4.05 -13.53 9.24
CA GLY A 175 -3.30 -14.40 8.32
C GLY A 175 -4.18 -15.47 7.70
N ASP A 176 -3.94 -15.74 6.43
CA ASP A 176 -4.56 -16.80 5.64
C ASP A 176 -3.50 -17.35 4.67
N LYS A 177 -3.89 -17.98 3.54
CA LYS A 177 -2.92 -18.53 2.59
C LYS A 177 -2.10 -17.48 1.82
N ARG A 178 -2.45 -16.19 1.90
CA ARG A 178 -1.77 -15.12 1.18
C ARG A 178 -0.55 -14.64 1.94
N THR A 179 0.54 -14.43 1.21
CA THR A 179 1.70 -13.70 1.70
C THR A 179 1.48 -12.21 1.51
N TRP A 180 1.88 -11.42 2.51
CA TRP A 180 1.84 -9.97 2.44
C TRP A 180 3.22 -9.38 2.68
N ALA A 181 3.39 -8.10 2.34
CA ALA A 181 4.57 -7.33 2.66
C ALA A 181 4.18 -6.01 3.33
N VAL A 182 5.08 -5.51 4.16
CA VAL A 182 5.03 -4.15 4.70
C VAL A 182 6.37 -3.44 4.47
N ALA A 183 6.32 -2.18 4.08
CA ALA A 183 7.50 -1.35 3.88
C ALA A 183 7.24 0.09 4.34
N ILE A 184 8.33 0.82 4.60
CA ILE A 184 8.27 2.25 4.92
C ILE A 184 9.22 3.00 3.99
N TYR A 185 8.72 4.05 3.37
CA TYR A 185 9.48 4.91 2.46
C TYR A 185 9.45 6.36 2.90
N LEU A 186 10.57 7.05 2.77
CA LEU A 186 10.60 8.51 2.77
C LEU A 186 10.31 8.96 1.34
N VAL A 187 9.28 9.80 1.19
CA VAL A 187 8.84 10.32 -0.10
C VAL A 187 8.70 11.84 -0.04
N TYR A 188 8.76 12.49 -1.19
CA TYR A 188 8.40 13.90 -1.35
C TYR A 188 7.08 13.99 -2.11
N ARG A 189 6.04 14.40 -1.42
CA ARG A 189 4.70 14.54 -1.96
C ARG A 189 4.56 15.86 -2.70
N VAL A 190 4.21 15.78 -3.98
CA VAL A 190 4.10 16.93 -4.88
C VAL A 190 2.67 17.43 -5.03
N THR A 191 2.52 18.64 -5.56
CA THR A 191 1.21 19.22 -5.89
C THR A 191 0.74 18.79 -7.28
N SER A 192 -0.54 19.01 -7.59
CA SER A 192 -1.08 18.80 -8.94
C SER A 192 -0.43 19.70 -9.99
N GLU A 193 -0.02 20.92 -9.62
CA GLU A 193 0.69 21.83 -10.53
C GLU A 193 2.05 21.27 -10.91
N ILE A 194 2.80 20.75 -9.94
CA ILE A 194 4.10 20.11 -10.20
C ILE A 194 3.91 18.90 -11.13
N LEU A 195 2.91 18.05 -10.86
CA LEU A 195 2.64 16.88 -11.70
C LEU A 195 2.21 17.27 -13.12
N ARG A 196 1.36 18.28 -13.27
CA ARG A 196 0.96 18.86 -14.57
C ARG A 196 2.17 19.38 -15.32
N ASP A 197 3.04 20.14 -14.66
CA ASP A 197 4.21 20.75 -15.29
C ASP A 197 5.20 19.68 -15.75
N ARG A 198 5.33 18.56 -15.01
CA ARG A 198 6.06 17.37 -15.45
C ARG A 198 5.43 16.72 -16.68
N ALA A 199 4.12 16.49 -16.67
CA ALA A 199 3.41 15.81 -17.76
C ALA A 199 3.38 16.63 -19.07
N THR A 200 3.38 17.95 -18.96
CA THR A 200 3.35 18.87 -20.11
C THR A 200 4.74 19.31 -20.58
N GLY A 201 5.80 18.90 -19.87
CA GLY A 201 7.17 19.34 -20.15
C GLY A 201 7.42 20.83 -19.84
N ALA A 202 6.54 21.48 -19.07
CA ALA A 202 6.66 22.86 -18.61
C ALA A 202 7.64 23.00 -17.43
N ALA A 203 7.88 21.92 -16.67
CA ALA A 203 8.88 21.91 -15.61
C ALA A 203 10.28 22.14 -16.20
N LYS A 204 11.02 23.12 -15.67
CA LYS A 204 12.43 23.33 -16.00
C LYS A 204 13.24 22.20 -15.38
N SER A 205 13.88 21.35 -16.18
CA SER A 205 14.82 20.35 -15.69
C SER A 205 16.03 21.05 -15.05
N SER A 206 16.34 20.75 -13.79
CA SER A 206 17.60 21.17 -13.15
C SER A 206 18.82 20.41 -13.67
N ASP A 207 18.61 19.22 -14.27
CA ASP A 207 19.66 18.24 -14.59
C ASP A 207 20.08 18.20 -16.08
N GLY A 208 19.70 19.19 -16.90
CA GLY A 208 20.19 19.31 -18.28
C GLY A 208 19.80 18.18 -19.24
N ASN A 209 19.12 17.13 -18.77
CA ASN A 209 18.69 16.00 -19.58
C ASN A 209 17.37 16.34 -20.29
N ASN A 210 17.40 16.33 -21.62
CA ASN A 210 16.36 16.89 -22.49
C ASN A 210 15.29 15.87 -22.92
N GLU A 211 15.28 14.67 -22.33
CA GLU A 211 14.22 13.68 -22.52
C GLU A 211 13.01 14.06 -21.66
N ARG A 212 12.31 15.11 -22.09
CA ARG A 212 11.06 15.55 -21.50
C ARG A 212 9.95 14.63 -21.99
N PRO A 213 9.18 13.95 -21.13
CA PRO A 213 7.93 13.35 -21.55
C PRO A 213 6.96 14.45 -21.97
N ASN A 214 6.91 14.74 -23.26
CA ASN A 214 5.92 15.64 -23.83
C ASN A 214 4.72 14.80 -24.27
N HIS A 215 3.67 14.78 -23.46
CA HIS A 215 2.43 14.06 -23.79
C HIS A 215 1.63 14.75 -24.91
N ARG A 216 2.15 15.84 -25.49
CA ARG A 216 1.60 16.43 -26.71
C ARG A 216 1.71 15.43 -27.85
N GLN A 217 0.58 14.88 -28.25
CA GLN A 217 0.49 14.03 -29.43
C GLN A 217 0.57 14.89 -30.70
N GLU A 218 1.13 14.31 -31.76
CA GLU A 218 1.07 14.93 -33.08
C GLU A 218 -0.39 15.00 -33.57
N GLU A 219 -0.73 16.09 -34.25
CA GLU A 219 -2.06 16.30 -34.83
C GLU A 219 -2.45 15.16 -35.79
N SER A 220 -1.46 14.58 -36.48
CA SER A 220 -1.62 13.47 -37.42
C SER A 220 -2.32 12.26 -36.78
N VAL A 221 -2.02 11.96 -35.51
CA VAL A 221 -2.61 10.86 -34.74
C VAL A 221 -4.12 11.07 -34.59
N THR A 222 -4.52 12.25 -34.10
CA THR A 222 -5.95 12.59 -33.94
C THR A 222 -6.67 12.65 -35.28
N ARG A 223 -6.03 13.23 -36.31
CA ARG A 223 -6.61 13.32 -37.67
C ARG A 223 -6.87 11.94 -38.26
N ASN A 224 -5.93 11.01 -38.12
CA ASN A 224 -6.09 9.65 -38.61
C ASN A 224 -7.19 8.89 -37.85
N LEU A 225 -7.30 9.09 -36.54
CA LEU A 225 -8.40 8.52 -35.75
C LEU A 225 -9.77 9.04 -36.21
N ILE A 226 -9.90 10.35 -36.47
CA ILE A 226 -11.12 10.96 -37.00
C ILE A 226 -11.49 10.32 -38.35
N ARG A 227 -10.52 10.19 -39.27
CA ARG A 227 -10.75 9.55 -40.57
C ARG A 227 -11.18 8.09 -40.43
N ALA A 228 -10.53 7.32 -39.56
CA ALA A 228 -10.88 5.93 -39.33
C ALA A 228 -12.31 5.78 -38.76
N ARG A 229 -12.75 6.70 -37.90
CA ARG A 229 -14.11 6.70 -37.33
C ARG A 229 -15.18 7.09 -38.34
N LEU A 230 -14.88 8.02 -39.25
CA LEU A 230 -15.80 8.47 -40.30
C LEU A 230 -15.78 7.58 -41.55
N GLY A 231 -14.74 6.77 -41.74
CA GLY A 231 -14.54 5.96 -42.95
C GLY A 231 -15.54 4.80 -43.12
N GLY A 232 -16.20 4.36 -42.05
CA GLY A 232 -17.01 3.14 -42.04
C GLY A 232 -16.15 1.88 -42.21
N GLY A 233 -16.56 0.75 -41.62
CA GLY A 233 -16.07 -0.55 -42.07
C GLY A 233 -16.56 -0.83 -43.50
N ASN A 234 -15.84 -1.65 -44.26
CA ASN A 234 -16.19 -1.99 -45.65
C ASN A 234 -17.58 -2.66 -45.83
N ASP A 235 -18.33 -2.91 -44.74
CA ASP A 235 -19.61 -3.63 -44.69
C ASP A 235 -20.68 -2.93 -43.82
N ASP A 236 -20.46 -1.67 -43.41
CA ASP A 236 -21.41 -0.95 -42.54
C ASP A 236 -22.54 -0.30 -43.37
N GLU A 237 -23.77 -0.82 -43.23
CA GLU A 237 -24.99 -0.24 -43.83
C GLU A 237 -25.33 1.15 -43.24
N ILE A 238 -24.83 1.45 -42.04
CA ILE A 238 -24.98 2.73 -41.34
C ILE A 238 -23.59 3.25 -40.95
N ALA A 239 -23.18 4.36 -41.57
CA ALA A 239 -21.91 5.02 -41.28
C ALA A 239 -22.13 6.34 -40.52
N MET A 240 -21.12 6.76 -39.75
CA MET A 240 -21.10 8.04 -39.04
C MET A 240 -20.73 9.17 -40.01
N ASP A 241 -21.62 10.16 -40.17
CA ASP A 241 -21.43 11.31 -41.07
C ASP A 241 -20.65 12.46 -40.43
N GLN A 242 -20.80 12.64 -39.11
CA GLN A 242 -20.20 13.73 -38.35
C GLN A 242 -19.75 13.28 -36.96
N LEU A 243 -18.61 13.80 -36.52
CA LEU A 243 -18.14 13.75 -35.14
C LEU A 243 -18.29 15.12 -34.48
N LYS A 244 -19.01 15.18 -33.35
CA LYS A 244 -19.14 16.40 -32.52
C LYS A 244 -18.25 16.26 -31.27
N ILE A 245 -17.38 17.23 -31.05
CA ILE A 245 -16.43 17.24 -29.94
C ILE A 245 -16.64 18.53 -29.13
N SER A 246 -16.74 18.41 -27.82
CA SER A 246 -16.78 19.58 -26.93
C SER A 246 -15.37 20.09 -26.67
N LEU A 247 -15.20 21.42 -26.67
CA LEU A 247 -13.98 22.07 -26.18
C LEU A 247 -13.99 22.28 -24.66
N LEU A 248 -15.10 21.95 -23.99
CA LEU A 248 -15.22 22.05 -22.54
C LEU A 248 -14.70 20.78 -21.87
N CYS A 249 -13.98 20.95 -20.76
CA CYS A 249 -13.53 19.84 -19.94
C CYS A 249 -14.74 19.16 -19.28
N PRO A 250 -14.94 17.84 -19.47
CA PRO A 250 -16.10 17.13 -18.92
C PRO A 250 -16.05 16.98 -17.39
N VAL A 251 -14.88 17.14 -16.76
CA VAL A 251 -14.70 17.00 -15.31
C VAL A 251 -14.99 18.31 -14.57
N SER A 252 -14.72 19.47 -15.18
CA SER A 252 -14.96 20.78 -14.55
C SER A 252 -16.40 21.28 -14.68
N PHE A 253 -17.24 20.55 -15.42
CA PHE A 253 -18.60 20.95 -15.78
C PHE A 253 -19.69 20.10 -15.11
N GLN A 254 -19.35 19.41 -14.01
CA GLN A 254 -20.29 18.69 -13.15
C GLN A 254 -20.59 19.45 -11.87
#